data_AF-A0A6B3I1H3-F1
#
_entry.id   AF-A0A6B3I1H3-F1
#
_cell.length_a   1.000
_cell.length_b   1.000
_cell.length_c   1.000
_cell.angle_alpha   90.00
_cell.angle_beta   90.00
_cell.angle_gamma   90.00
#
_symmetry.space_group_name_H-M   'P 1'
#
loop_
_entity.id
_entity.type
_entity.pdbx_description
1 polymer ?
#
loop_
_entity_poly.entity_id
_entity_poly.type
_entity_poly.pdbx_seq_one_letter_code
_entity_poly.pdbx_strand_id
1 'polypeptide(L)'
;SNPRFLEKAQGLPADQVFLDLEDACAPLAKEGARHHIVDALNNGDWSGKTRVVRVNDWTTHWTYRDVITVVEGAGPNLDCIMLPKV
;
A
#
# COMPACT_ATOMS: atom_id res chain seq x y z
N SER A 1 -5.26 3.93 5.10
CA SER A 1 -6.45 3.89 5.98
C SER A 1 -7.62 4.75 5.49
N ASN A 2 -7.39 5.84 4.73
CA ASN A 2 -8.47 6.70 4.22
C ASN A 2 -8.62 6.56 2.67
N PRO A 3 -9.71 5.95 2.18
CA PRO A 3 -9.95 5.72 0.74
C PRO A 3 -9.94 7.00 -0.12
N ARG A 4 -10.35 8.15 0.44
CA ARG A 4 -10.41 9.42 -0.28
C ARG A 4 -9.04 9.88 -0.79
N PHE A 5 -7.97 9.57 -0.05
CA PHE A 5 -6.62 9.91 -0.51
C PHE A 5 -6.13 8.98 -1.62
N LEU A 6 -6.60 7.73 -1.65
CA LEU A 6 -6.28 6.77 -2.71
C LEU A 6 -6.89 7.23 -4.04
N GLU A 7 -8.17 7.60 -4.04
CA GLU A 7 -8.86 8.14 -5.22
C GLU A 7 -8.19 9.41 -5.73
N LYS A 8 -7.84 10.33 -4.81
CA LYS A 8 -7.15 11.57 -5.20
C LYS A 8 -5.79 11.30 -5.84
N ALA A 9 -5.03 10.33 -5.32
CA ALA A 9 -3.68 10.02 -5.80
C ALA A 9 -3.66 9.55 -7.26
N GLN A 10 -4.70 8.85 -7.71
CA GLN A 10 -4.85 8.37 -9.09
C GLN A 10 -4.82 9.54 -10.10
N GLY A 11 -5.45 10.67 -9.75
CA GLY A 11 -5.52 11.86 -10.62
C GLY A 11 -4.32 12.82 -10.53
N LEU A 12 -3.34 12.58 -9.67
CA LEU A 12 -2.18 13.48 -9.52
C LEU A 12 -1.13 13.23 -10.60
N PRO A 13 -0.42 14.26 -11.11
CA PRO A 13 0.69 14.07 -12.05
C PRO A 13 1.98 13.64 -11.32
N ALA A 14 1.93 12.47 -10.68
CA ALA A 14 3.08 11.84 -10.02
C ALA A 14 3.54 10.61 -10.78
N ASP A 15 4.85 10.43 -10.89
CA ASP A 15 5.49 9.25 -11.51
C ASP A 15 5.40 8.00 -10.63
N GLN A 16 5.36 8.21 -9.31
CA GLN A 16 5.28 7.16 -8.30
C GLN A 16 4.27 7.55 -7.23
N VAL A 17 3.53 6.55 -6.77
CA VAL A 17 2.70 6.63 -5.57
C VAL A 17 3.13 5.53 -4.61
N PHE A 18 3.11 5.83 -3.32
CA PHE A 18 3.24 4.79 -2.32
C PHE A 18 2.02 4.78 -1.39
N LEU A 19 1.52 3.58 -1.12
CA LEU A 19 0.42 3.34 -0.22
C LEU A 19 1.01 2.91 1.13
N ASP A 20 0.69 3.67 2.17
CA ASP A 20 1.38 3.56 3.46
C ASP A 20 0.63 2.68 4.47
N LEU A 21 1.32 1.65 4.98
CA LEU A 21 0.90 0.82 6.12
C LEU A 21 1.68 1.12 7.40
N GLU A 22 2.68 1.99 7.35
CA GLU A 22 3.60 2.27 8.46
C GLU A 22 3.07 3.40 9.37
N ASP A 23 3.82 4.48 9.53
CA ASP A 23 3.60 5.48 10.58
C ASP A 23 2.36 6.36 10.32
N ALA A 24 1.92 6.52 9.06
CA ALA A 24 0.67 7.23 8.76
C ALA A 24 -0.59 6.35 8.95
N CYS A 25 -0.42 5.08 9.33
CA CYS A 25 -1.51 4.16 9.59
C CYS A 25 -1.56 3.76 11.06
N ALA A 26 -2.60 4.24 11.77
CA ALA A 26 -2.85 3.90 13.16
C ALA A 26 -2.91 2.37 13.37
N PRO A 27 -2.39 1.82 14.49
CA PRO A 27 -2.27 0.36 14.70
C PRO A 27 -3.57 -0.42 14.46
N LEU A 28 -4.69 0.07 15.00
CA LEU A 28 -6.02 -0.56 14.84
C LEU A 28 -6.54 -0.54 13.39
N ALA A 29 -6.03 0.38 12.56
CA ALA A 29 -6.43 0.51 11.17
C ALA A 29 -5.55 -0.33 10.22
N LYS A 30 -4.42 -0.89 10.68
CA LYS A 30 -3.45 -1.58 9.80
C LYS A 30 -4.06 -2.77 9.08
N GLU A 31 -4.87 -3.57 9.78
CA GLU A 31 -5.53 -4.74 9.16
C GLU A 31 -6.48 -4.35 8.04
N GLY A 32 -7.44 -3.46 8.30
CA GLY A 32 -8.34 -2.96 7.25
C GLY A 32 -7.60 -2.21 6.14
N ALA A 33 -6.53 -1.49 6.48
CA ALA A 33 -5.73 -0.76 5.49
C ALA A 33 -5.04 -1.69 4.48
N ARG A 34 -4.60 -2.90 4.88
CA ARG A 34 -4.04 -3.88 3.93
C ARG A 34 -5.04 -4.23 2.83
N HIS A 35 -6.28 -4.55 3.23
CA HIS A 35 -7.32 -4.92 2.28
C HIS A 35 -7.73 -3.74 1.40
N HIS A 36 -7.86 -2.53 1.96
CA HIS A 36 -8.12 -1.34 1.14
C HIS A 36 -7.00 -1.06 0.12
N ILE A 37 -5.74 -1.35 0.46
CA ILE A 37 -4.62 -1.24 -0.47
C ILE A 37 -4.75 -2.27 -1.59
N VAL A 38 -5.06 -3.53 -1.28
CA VAL A 38 -5.31 -4.58 -2.28
C VAL A 38 -6.43 -4.16 -3.24
N ASP A 39 -7.55 -3.69 -2.70
CA ASP A 39 -8.68 -3.25 -3.51
C ASP A 39 -8.31 -2.05 -4.39
N ALA A 40 -7.54 -1.09 -3.85
CA ALA A 40 -7.10 0.07 -4.60
C ALA A 40 -6.13 -0.30 -5.72
N LEU A 41 -5.19 -1.23 -5.49
CA LEU A 41 -4.26 -1.70 -6.52
C LEU A 41 -4.97 -2.41 -7.67
N ASN A 42 -5.99 -3.21 -7.35
CA ASN A 42 -6.73 -3.99 -8.35
C ASN A 42 -7.78 -3.18 -9.12
N ASN A 43 -8.41 -2.19 -8.48
CA ASN A 43 -9.57 -1.49 -9.05
C ASN A 43 -9.32 0.00 -9.34
N GLY A 44 -8.18 0.55 -8.91
CA GLY A 44 -7.81 1.95 -9.17
C GLY A 44 -7.14 2.16 -10.53
N ASP A 45 -7.25 3.37 -11.06
CA ASP A 45 -6.49 3.79 -12.25
C ASP A 45 -5.11 4.31 -11.84
N TRP A 46 -4.09 3.49 -12.08
CA TRP A 46 -2.70 3.81 -11.81
C TRP A 46 -1.89 3.97 -13.10
N SER A 47 -2.55 4.26 -14.22
CA SER A 47 -1.91 4.35 -15.52
C SER A 47 -0.73 5.33 -15.49
N GLY A 48 0.44 4.85 -15.92
CA GLY A 48 1.67 5.65 -15.95
C GLY A 48 2.31 5.91 -14.57
N LYS A 49 1.90 5.18 -13.53
CA LYS A 49 2.45 5.34 -12.17
C LYS A 49 3.12 4.07 -11.68
N THR A 50 4.25 4.21 -11.00
CA THR A 50 4.83 3.13 -10.21
C THR A 50 4.05 3.00 -8.89
N ARG A 51 3.45 1.83 -8.68
CA ARG A 51 2.63 1.49 -7.50
C ARG A 51 3.51 0.83 -6.45
N VAL A 52 3.73 1.53 -5.35
CA VAL A 52 4.57 1.05 -4.26
C VAL A 52 3.72 0.87 -3.01
N VAL A 53 4.01 -0.16 -2.21
CA VAL A 53 3.44 -0.29 -0.87
C VAL A 53 4.56 -0.21 0.15
N ARG A 54 4.46 0.75 1.07
CA ARG A 54 5.36 0.81 2.23
C ARG A 54 4.77 -0.04 3.33
N VAL A 55 5.46 -1.14 3.63
CA VAL A 55 5.08 -2.07 4.71
C VAL A 55 5.55 -1.54 6.06
N ASN A 56 5.10 -2.17 7.14
CA ASN A 56 5.65 -1.89 8.46
C ASN A 56 7.11 -2.36 8.57
N ASP A 57 7.83 -1.78 9.54
CA ASP A 57 9.19 -2.16 9.94
C ASP A 57 9.30 -3.66 10.22
N TRP A 58 10.27 -4.33 9.61
CA TRP A 58 10.54 -5.77 9.68
C TRP A 58 10.69 -6.35 11.09
N THR A 59 11.00 -5.50 12.08
CA THR A 59 11.05 -5.89 13.49
C THR A 59 9.67 -5.99 14.14
N THR A 60 8.62 -5.51 13.49
CA THR A 60 7.24 -5.54 13.98
C THR A 60 6.49 -6.78 13.53
N HIS A 61 5.48 -7.18 14.29
CA HIS A 61 4.62 -8.31 13.95
C HIS A 61 3.69 -8.03 12.75
N TRP A 62 3.67 -6.83 12.19
CA TRP A 62 2.79 -6.49 11.07
C TRP A 62 3.38 -6.86 9.72
N THR A 63 4.70 -6.72 9.54
CA THR A 63 5.36 -6.75 8.22
C THR A 63 5.09 -8.02 7.44
N TYR A 64 5.20 -9.18 8.08
CA TYR A 64 4.98 -10.45 7.39
C TYR A 64 3.55 -10.52 6.82
N ARG A 65 2.56 -10.00 7.55
CA ARG A 65 1.15 -10.00 7.12
C ARG A 65 0.92 -8.93 6.05
N ASP A 66 1.57 -7.78 6.15
CA ASP A 66 1.53 -6.77 5.10
C ASP A 66 2.00 -7.35 3.75
N VAL A 67 3.17 -8.01 3.75
CA VAL A 67 3.75 -8.61 2.53
C VAL A 67 2.84 -9.69 1.98
N ILE A 68 2.43 -10.67 2.80
CA ILE A 68 1.59 -11.79 2.34
C ILE A 68 0.28 -11.27 1.75
N THR A 69 -0.46 -10.44 2.49
CA THR A 69 -1.78 -9.96 2.05
C THR A 69 -1.71 -9.14 0.78
N VAL A 70 -0.72 -8.26 0.64
CA VAL A 70 -0.59 -7.39 -0.53
C VAL A 70 -0.11 -8.18 -1.76
N VAL A 71 0.88 -9.06 -1.60
CA VAL A 71 1.43 -9.84 -2.73
C VAL A 71 0.45 -10.90 -3.22
N GLU A 72 -0.21 -11.63 -2.32
CA GLU A 72 -1.22 -12.62 -2.72
C GLU A 72 -2.47 -11.96 -3.32
N GLY A 73 -2.89 -10.82 -2.79
CA GLY A 73 -4.11 -10.14 -3.22
C GLY A 73 -3.96 -9.27 -4.47
N ALA A 74 -2.79 -8.67 -4.68
CA ALA A 74 -2.57 -7.67 -5.73
C ALA A 74 -1.19 -7.75 -6.40
N GLY A 75 -0.46 -8.87 -6.26
CA GLY A 75 0.88 -9.04 -6.84
C GLY A 75 1.03 -8.66 -8.32
N PRO A 76 0.11 -9.03 -9.23
CA PRO A 76 0.14 -8.60 -10.64
C PRO A 76 0.03 -7.09 -10.84
N ASN A 77 -0.51 -6.38 -9.85
CA ASN A 77 -0.76 -4.94 -9.84
C ASN A 77 0.14 -4.18 -8.84
N LEU A 78 1.20 -4.81 -8.35
CA LEU A 78 2.16 -4.20 -7.43
C LEU A 78 3.53 -4.13 -8.11
N ASP A 79 4.14 -2.94 -8.12
CA ASP A 79 5.43 -2.76 -8.78
C ASP A 79 6.60 -2.84 -7.79
N CYS A 80 6.41 -2.43 -6.53
CA CYS A 80 7.47 -2.44 -5.51
C CYS A 80 6.94 -2.53 -4.07
N ILE A 81 7.70 -3.18 -3.20
CA ILE A 81 7.55 -3.09 -1.74
C ILE A 81 8.68 -2.24 -1.17
N MET A 82 8.31 -1.21 -0.41
CA MET A 82 9.25 -0.36 0.31
C MET A 82 9.36 -0.84 1.76
N LEU A 83 10.56 -1.26 2.16
CA LEU A 83 10.89 -1.65 3.52
C LEU A 83 11.46 -0.45 4.29
N PRO A 84 10.81 0.01 5.38
CA PRO A 84 11.36 1.09 6.18
C PRO A 84 12.42 0.60 7.17
N LYS A 85 13.22 1.53 7.70
CA LYS A 85 14.14 1.34 8.84
C LYS A 85 15.16 0.19 8.63
N VAL A 86 15.87 0.25 7.51
CA VAL A 86 17.03 -0.62 7.16
C VAL A 86 18.28 -0.17 7.90
#